data_AF-A0A9E1ZVR0-F1
#
_entry.id   AF-A0A9E1ZVR0-F1
#
_cell.length_a   1.000
_cell.length_b   1.000
_cell.length_c   1.000
_cell.angle_alpha   90.00
_cell.angle_beta   90.00
_cell.angle_gamma   90.00
#
_symmetry.space_group_name_H-M   'P 1'
#
loop_
_entity.id
_entity.type
_entity.pdbx_description
1 polymer ?
#
loop_
_entity_poly.entity_id
_entity_poly.type
_entity_poly.pdbx_seq_one_letter_code
_entity_poly.pdbx_strand_id
1 'polypeptide(L)'
;DAPCSGSGTWRRDPLAKWRLRPKELDAYVTQQTEILRQASALVKSGGRLIYVTCSLLSREGEDQIKKFLAATPGFKAMSAEQLWPQISSRPFPGPGPYLRLSPAKTGTDGFFIAILEFNA
;
A
#
# COMPACT_ATOMS: atom_id res chain seq x y z
N ASP A 1 -2.52 -0.35 -8.20
CA ASP A 1 -3.70 -0.20 -7.33
C ASP A 1 -4.35 -1.57 -7.22
N ALA A 2 -4.43 -2.11 -6.01
CA ALA A 2 -4.89 -3.47 -5.77
C ALA A 2 -6.30 -3.47 -5.17
N PRO A 3 -7.17 -4.45 -5.52
CA PRO A 3 -8.45 -4.65 -4.86
C PRO A 3 -8.27 -4.73 -3.34
N CYS A 4 -9.05 -3.96 -2.59
CA CYS A 4 -8.86 -3.72 -1.16
C CYS A 4 -10.21 -3.74 -0.42
N SER A 5 -10.18 -3.89 0.91
CA SER A 5 -11.37 -3.85 1.78
C SER A 5 -12.11 -2.51 1.77
N GLY A 6 -11.50 -1.45 1.24
CA GLY A 6 -12.02 -0.10 1.21
C GLY A 6 -12.02 0.60 2.58
N SER A 7 -11.28 0.10 3.58
CA SER A 7 -11.35 0.66 4.94
C SER A 7 -10.97 2.13 5.06
N GLY A 8 -10.19 2.66 4.11
CA GLY A 8 -9.87 4.09 4.03
C GLY A 8 -11.04 4.99 3.64
N THR A 9 -12.11 4.43 3.07
CA THR A 9 -13.29 5.18 2.59
C THR A 9 -14.48 5.12 3.55
N TRP A 10 -14.35 4.45 4.70
CA TRP A 10 -15.43 4.29 5.70
C TRP A 10 -16.03 5.60 6.21
N ARG A 11 -15.31 6.73 6.13
CA ARG A 11 -15.88 8.05 6.45
C ARG A 11 -17.03 8.43 5.51
N ARG A 12 -16.96 8.01 4.24
CA ARG A 12 -18.00 8.25 3.22
C ARG A 12 -19.07 7.15 3.18
N ASP A 13 -18.70 5.92 3.49
CA ASP A 13 -19.64 4.80 3.67
C ASP A 13 -19.41 4.12 5.03
N PRO A 14 -20.01 4.64 6.12
CA PRO A 14 -19.83 4.10 7.46
C PRO A 14 -20.34 2.67 7.62
N LEU A 15 -21.28 2.22 6.77
CA LEU A 15 -21.83 0.87 6.85
C LEU A 15 -20.83 -0.17 6.35
N ALA A 16 -19.92 0.19 5.45
CA ALA A 16 -18.88 -0.71 4.95
C ALA A 16 -18.00 -1.29 6.07
N LYS A 17 -17.80 -0.55 7.17
CA LYS A 17 -17.10 -1.07 8.37
C LYS A 17 -17.73 -2.34 8.93
N TRP A 18 -19.06 -2.42 8.92
CA TRP A 18 -19.81 -3.55 9.48
C TRP A 18 -20.03 -4.68 8.49
N ARG A 19 -19.87 -4.40 7.18
CA ARG A 19 -20.00 -5.39 6.12
C ARG A 19 -18.74 -6.23 5.94
N LEU A 20 -17.57 -5.68 6.24
CA LEU A 20 -16.30 -6.38 6.09
C LEU A 20 -16.16 -7.53 7.09
N ARG A 21 -16.15 -8.77 6.59
CA ARG A 21 -15.92 -9.96 7.41
C ARG A 21 -14.46 -10.42 7.32
N PRO A 22 -13.92 -11.10 8.35
CA PRO A 22 -12.55 -11.62 8.34
C PRO A 22 -12.22 -12.45 7.10
N LYS A 23 -13.14 -13.33 6.66
CA LYS A 23 -12.96 -14.17 5.47
C LYS A 23 -12.81 -13.35 4.17
N GLU A 24 -13.49 -12.21 4.07
CA GLU A 24 -13.38 -11.32 2.90
C GLU A 24 -12.04 -10.60 2.90
N LEU A 25 -11.58 -10.15 4.08
CA LEU A 25 -10.25 -9.59 4.24
C LEU A 25 -9.15 -10.60 3.85
N ASP A 26 -9.29 -11.86 4.25
CA ASP A 26 -8.35 -12.93 3.87
C ASP A 26 -8.31 -13.16 2.35
N ALA A 27 -9.48 -13.08 1.69
CA ALA A 27 -9.57 -13.17 0.24
C ALA A 27 -8.85 -12.00 -0.46
N TYR A 28 -9.05 -10.75 0.01
CA TYR A 28 -8.34 -9.58 -0.51
C TYR A 28 -6.82 -9.71 -0.33
N VAL A 29 -6.37 -10.08 0.86
CA VAL A 29 -4.95 -10.30 1.18
C VAL A 29 -4.32 -11.33 0.25
N THR A 30 -5.04 -12.43 -0.03
CA THR A 30 -4.58 -13.49 -0.94
C THR A 30 -4.49 -12.99 -2.37
N GLN A 31 -5.52 -12.28 -2.84
CA GLN A 31 -5.55 -11.70 -4.18
C GLN A 31 -4.46 -10.64 -4.37
N GLN A 32 -4.23 -9.78 -3.37
CA GLN A 32 -3.16 -8.78 -3.36
C GLN A 32 -1.78 -9.43 -3.48
N THR A 33 -1.53 -10.50 -2.72
CA THR A 33 -0.27 -11.26 -2.80
C THR A 33 -0.02 -11.78 -4.23
N GLU A 34 -1.03 -12.36 -4.87
CA GLU A 34 -0.89 -12.91 -6.22
C GLU A 34 -0.69 -11.81 -7.28
N ILE A 35 -1.45 -10.72 -7.20
CA ILE A 35 -1.26 -9.56 -8.09
C ILE A 35 0.15 -9.00 -7.96
N LEU A 36 0.65 -8.84 -6.73
CA LEU A 36 1.97 -8.28 -6.48
C LEU A 36 3.08 -9.18 -7.04
N ARG A 37 2.94 -10.50 -6.92
CA ARG A 37 3.84 -11.50 -7.51
C ARG A 37 3.84 -11.45 -9.04
N GLN A 38 2.67 -11.35 -9.66
CA GLN A 38 2.56 -11.23 -11.11
C GLN A 38 3.16 -9.92 -11.62
N ALA A 39 2.84 -8.81 -10.95
CA ALA A 39 3.33 -7.49 -11.32
C ALA A 39 4.86 -7.39 -11.18
N SER A 40 5.46 -8.01 -10.16
CA SER A 40 6.90 -7.97 -9.95
C SER A 40 7.70 -8.62 -11.08
N ALA A 41 7.15 -9.64 -11.75
CA ALA A 41 7.80 -10.31 -12.88
C ALA A 41 7.89 -9.43 -14.14
N LEU A 42 7.13 -8.33 -14.19
CA LEU A 42 7.09 -7.40 -15.33
C LEU A 42 8.03 -6.20 -15.15
N VAL A 43 8.72 -6.11 -14.01
CA VAL A 43 9.58 -4.97 -13.68
C VAL A 43 11.00 -5.28 -14.16
N LYS A 44 11.51 -4.47 -15.09
CA LYS A 44 12.92 -4.53 -15.51
C LYS A 44 13.85 -4.06 -14.39
N SER A 45 15.14 -4.44 -14.45
CA SER A 45 16.17 -3.91 -13.55
C SER A 45 16.24 -2.37 -13.62
N GLY A 46 16.40 -1.72 -12.46
CA GLY A 46 16.24 -0.27 -12.24
C GLY A 46 14.80 0.23 -12.32
N GLY A 47 13.82 -0.67 -12.52
CA GLY A 47 12.40 -0.34 -12.60
C GLY A 47 11.74 -0.20 -11.24
N ARG A 48 10.56 0.44 -11.21
CA ARG A 48 9.77 0.64 -9.99
C ARG A 48 8.40 -0.02 -10.08
N LEU A 49 7.97 -0.58 -8.95
CA LEU A 49 6.65 -1.11 -8.72
C LEU A 49 5.98 -0.32 -7.60
N ILE A 50 4.84 0.29 -7.88
CA ILE A 50 4.07 1.06 -6.89
C ILE A 50 2.86 0.24 -6.48
N TYR A 51 2.83 -0.16 -5.21
CA TYR A 51 1.69 -0.81 -4.60
C TYR A 51 0.83 0.23 -3.89
N VAL A 52 -0.48 0.18 -4.16
CA VAL A 52 -1.47 1.14 -3.63
C VAL A 52 -2.68 0.37 -3.18
N THR A 53 -3.21 0.72 -2.01
CA THR A 53 -4.54 0.31 -1.56
C THR A 53 -5.29 1.47 -0.92
N CYS A 54 -6.61 1.42 -1.06
CA CYS A 54 -7.60 2.24 -0.36
C CYS A 54 -7.87 1.78 1.09
N SER A 55 -6.92 1.10 1.73
CA SER A 55 -7.11 0.46 3.04
C SER A 55 -6.19 1.08 4.10
N LEU A 56 -6.71 1.20 5.32
CA LEU A 56 -5.96 1.56 6.52
C LEU A 56 -5.48 0.33 7.31
N LEU A 57 -5.88 -0.89 6.92
CA LEU A 57 -5.51 -2.12 7.61
C LEU A 57 -4.09 -2.55 7.21
N SER A 58 -3.21 -2.80 8.19
CA SER A 58 -1.81 -3.21 7.93
C SER A 58 -1.70 -4.48 7.11
N ARG A 59 -2.67 -5.40 7.27
CA ARG A 59 -2.77 -6.67 6.55
C ARG A 59 -2.79 -6.50 5.02
N GLU A 60 -3.30 -5.37 4.55
CA GLU A 60 -3.41 -4.99 3.13
C GLU A 60 -2.38 -3.92 2.73
N GLY A 61 -1.57 -3.44 3.69
CA GLY A 61 -0.55 -2.43 3.51
C GLY A 61 0.83 -2.97 3.84
N GLU A 62 1.37 -2.58 4.99
CA GLU A 62 2.73 -2.92 5.41
C GLU A 62 3.02 -4.42 5.46
N ASP A 63 2.06 -5.24 5.88
CA ASP A 63 2.26 -6.67 6.02
C ASP A 63 2.37 -7.37 4.66
N GLN A 64 1.65 -6.87 3.63
CA GLN A 64 1.83 -7.33 2.24
C GLN A 64 3.25 -7.02 1.75
N ILE A 65 3.71 -5.80 1.97
CA ILE A 65 5.03 -5.37 1.49
C ILE A 65 6.15 -6.12 2.21
N LYS A 66 6.05 -6.29 3.53
CA LYS A 66 7.02 -7.09 4.31
C LYS A 66 7.10 -8.53 3.79
N LYS A 67 5.95 -9.19 3.58
CA LYS A 67 5.88 -10.55 3.06
C LYS A 67 6.47 -10.64 1.65
N PHE A 68 6.16 -9.68 0.78
CA PHE A 68 6.67 -9.62 -0.58
C PHE A 68 8.20 -9.45 -0.63
N LEU A 69 8.74 -8.49 0.12
CA LEU A 69 10.18 -8.23 0.14
C LEU A 69 10.98 -9.41 0.70
N ALA A 70 10.39 -10.17 1.65
CA ALA A 70 11.00 -11.40 2.14
C ALA A 70 10.98 -12.54 1.10
N ALA A 71 9.96 -12.60 0.24
CA ALA A 71 9.79 -13.67 -0.74
C ALA A 71 10.43 -13.38 -2.11
N THR A 72 10.69 -12.12 -2.44
CA THR A 72 11.15 -11.69 -3.77
C THR A 72 12.45 -10.90 -3.67
N PRO A 73 13.62 -11.58 -3.65
CA PRO A 73 14.92 -10.92 -3.67
C PRO A 73 15.08 -9.98 -4.87
N GLY A 74 15.87 -8.93 -4.70
CA GLY A 74 16.12 -7.91 -5.73
C GLY A 74 15.22 -6.68 -5.62
N PHE A 75 14.06 -6.79 -4.98
CA PHE A 75 13.23 -5.62 -4.66
C PHE A 75 13.65 -4.97 -3.33
N LYS A 76 13.60 -3.65 -3.27
CA LYS A 76 13.77 -2.85 -2.05
C LYS A 76 12.69 -1.79 -1.94
N ALA A 77 12.24 -1.49 -0.72
CA ALA A 77 11.36 -0.36 -0.48
C ALA A 77 12.15 0.95 -0.57
N MET A 78 11.69 1.88 -1.40
CA MET A 78 12.17 3.24 -1.44
C MET A 78 11.48 4.07 -0.35
N SER A 79 12.18 5.07 0.18
CA SER A 79 11.58 6.00 1.14
C SER A 79 10.68 7.01 0.44
N ALA A 80 9.37 6.85 0.60
CA ALA A 80 8.40 7.86 0.16
C ALA A 80 8.64 9.21 0.87
N GLU A 81 9.11 9.19 2.12
CA GLU A 81 9.48 10.39 2.88
C GLU A 81 10.59 11.19 2.17
N GLN A 82 11.62 10.50 1.67
CA GLN A 82 12.71 11.16 0.93
C GLN A 82 12.27 11.68 -0.44
N LEU A 83 11.32 11.01 -1.09
CA LEU A 83 10.77 11.43 -2.38
C LEU A 83 9.72 12.54 -2.24
N TRP A 84 9.11 12.68 -1.07
CA TRP A 84 7.98 13.58 -0.82
C TRP A 84 8.21 15.06 -1.17
N PRO A 85 9.38 15.68 -0.87
CA PRO A 85 9.62 17.08 -1.22
C PRO A 85 9.56 17.37 -2.73
N GLN A 86 9.70 16.35 -3.58
CA GLN A 86 9.61 16.48 -5.03
C GLN A 86 8.16 16.46 -5.53
N ILE A 87 7.21 16.02 -4.68
CA ILE A 87 5.81 15.77 -5.04
C ILE A 87 4.90 16.80 -4.38
N SER A 88 5.21 17.23 -3.16
CA SER A 88 4.35 18.07 -2.35
C SER A 88 5.15 18.98 -1.43
N SER A 89 4.68 20.21 -1.25
CA SER A 89 5.22 21.19 -0.30
C SER A 89 4.69 21.01 1.13
N ARG A 90 3.67 20.15 1.34
CA ARG A 90 3.13 19.83 2.68
C ARG A 90 4.11 18.96 3.47
N PRO A 91 4.04 18.91 4.81
CA PRO A 91 4.77 17.92 5.60
C PRO A 91 4.42 16.47 5.19
N PHE A 92 5.40 15.56 5.24
CA PHE A 92 5.16 14.15 4.96
C PHE A 92 4.23 13.54 6.02
N PRO A 93 3.17 12.80 5.64
CA PRO A 93 2.13 12.40 6.58
C PRO A 93 2.45 11.10 7.34
N GLY A 94 3.40 11.18 8.27
CA GLY A 94 3.73 10.07 9.20
C GLY A 94 5.15 9.56 9.04
N PRO A 95 5.56 8.56 9.84
CA PRO A 95 6.93 8.04 9.81
C PRO A 95 7.12 6.90 8.81
N GLY A 96 8.36 6.75 8.33
CA GLY A 96 8.81 5.56 7.62
C GLY A 96 8.64 5.64 6.10
N PRO A 97 9.07 4.60 5.37
CA PRO A 97 9.23 4.69 3.93
C PRO A 97 7.92 4.61 3.15
N TYR A 98 6.79 4.36 3.81
CA TYR A 98 5.49 4.20 3.15
C TYR A 98 4.62 5.41 3.36
N LEU A 99 3.92 5.85 2.31
CA LEU A 99 3.00 6.96 2.38
C LEU A 99 1.64 6.45 2.92
N ARG A 100 1.21 7.02 4.05
CA ARG A 100 -0.11 6.74 4.64
C ARG A 100 -0.94 8.01 4.69
N LEU A 101 -2.06 7.99 4.00
CA LEU A 101 -3.06 9.04 4.09
C LEU A 101 -4.15 8.59 5.05
N SER A 102 -4.75 9.54 5.78
CA SER A 102 -5.91 9.24 6.62
C SER A 102 -6.74 10.50 6.84
N PRO A 103 -8.06 10.37 7.07
CA PRO A 103 -8.91 11.53 7.34
C PRO A 103 -8.39 12.42 8.48
N ALA A 104 -7.87 11.79 9.55
CA ALA A 104 -7.39 12.51 10.72
C ALA A 104 -6.09 13.31 10.47
N LYS A 105 -5.16 12.79 9.65
CA LYS A 105 -3.85 13.41 9.44
C LYS A 105 -3.80 14.31 8.21
N THR A 106 -4.50 13.95 7.14
CA THR A 106 -4.35 14.59 5.83
C THR A 106 -5.62 15.24 5.31
N GLY A 107 -6.76 15.06 5.99
CA GLY A 107 -8.06 15.57 5.54
C GLY A 107 -8.57 14.89 4.25
N THR A 108 -7.97 13.77 3.86
CA THR A 108 -8.34 12.96 2.68
C THR A 108 -8.95 11.63 3.11
N ASP A 109 -9.27 10.74 2.19
CA ASP A 109 -9.50 9.34 2.58
C ASP A 109 -8.22 8.64 2.99
N GLY A 110 -8.39 7.43 3.51
CA GLY A 110 -7.30 6.54 3.85
C GLY A 110 -6.71 5.84 2.63
N PHE A 111 -5.38 5.93 2.49
CA PHE A 111 -4.63 5.20 1.49
C PHE A 111 -3.30 4.71 2.06
N PHE A 112 -2.83 3.59 1.55
CA PHE A 112 -1.49 3.08 1.75
C PHE A 112 -0.78 2.99 0.41
N ILE A 113 0.45 3.54 0.33
CA ILE A 113 1.26 3.53 -0.89
C ILE A 113 2.69 3.11 -0.52
N ALA A 114 3.22 2.14 -1.24
CA ALA A 114 4.61 1.70 -1.16
C ALA A 114 5.28 1.76 -2.54
N ILE A 115 6.48 2.32 -2.59
CA ILE A 115 7.30 2.41 -3.80
C ILE A 115 8.42 1.39 -3.65
N LEU A 116 8.46 0.43 -4.56
CA LEU A 116 9.48 -0.62 -4.58
C LEU A 116 10.35 -0.46 -5.82
N GLU A 117 11.64 -0.67 -5.68
CA GLU A 117 12.61 -0.62 -6.78
C GLU A 117 13.28 -1.98 -6.94
N PHE A 118 13.40 -2.44 -8.19
CA PHE A 118 14.05 -3.70 -8.54
C PHE A 118 15.48 -3.44 -9.02
N ASN A 119 16.47 -3.95 -8.30
CA ASN A 119 17.90 -3.71 -8.55
C ASN A 119 18.71 -5.02 -8.64
N ALA A 120 18.14 -6.06 -9.24
CA ALA A 120 18.85 -7.31 -9.54
C ALA A 120 19.42 -7.32 -10.97
#